data_AF-A0A0M0GCV1-F1
#
_entry.id   AF-A0A0M0GCV1-F1
#
_cell.length_a   1.000
_cell.length_b   1.000
_cell.length_c   1.000
_cell.angle_alpha   90.00
_cell.angle_beta   90.00
_cell.angle_gamma   90.00
#
_symmetry.space_group_name_H-M   'P 1'
#
loop_
_entity.id
_entity.type
_entity.pdbx_description
1 polymer ?
#
loop_
_entity_poly.entity_id
_entity_poly.type
_entity_poly.pdbx_seq_one_letter_code
_entity_poly.pdbx_strand_id
1 'polypeptide(L)'
;MTTSTPVYNLSTVTFTQDSNQPYILNITALNDFYNTIKIGSFNFYHKAGYIKLPNGTTKEYKQFNSLLNAFFKIDPMFGYTITGIEAAKAAGNKMIKEEKKQAEKDFKELQINKANDYLNKVTNKDKTTLKNLRIFADKTDSELLEVINNTFKNAISKKLAADILNAIKEALQPVEENIPAETTNTIENNQTTEQKESYVVANRSFTSYDAAYQYCIESDFEPETMIIKEVATQQPSQTKPDQTNKPAEPVTYHFYKQTFNTYMEAYNYALNNMSPVTMVIASVHPYMTNERLQQLEKEYIFSKMNMSLEDMKEYFKYISELPDTLDKEDRYYKLKSWIERKENKIKSIVATKQRQKEQAIEIDNMFNDLYSIGMNKKEYSDLVVYTLNGEKIYSWSSGIAIEKMYNELLEVHSKHFKKPATA
;
A
#
# COMPACT_ATOMS: atom_id res chain seq x y z
N MET A 1 8.78 42.63 -23.39
CA MET A 1 7.86 41.62 -22.84
C MET A 1 6.48 41.93 -23.38
N THR A 2 5.98 41.12 -24.31
CA THR A 2 4.59 41.22 -24.78
C THR A 2 3.69 40.63 -23.70
N THR A 3 2.98 41.49 -22.99
CA THR A 3 1.92 41.08 -22.06
C THR A 3 0.81 40.44 -22.89
N SER A 4 0.69 39.11 -22.84
CA SER A 4 -0.45 38.42 -23.45
C SER A 4 -1.71 38.94 -22.77
N THR A 5 -2.54 39.64 -23.52
CA THR A 5 -3.85 40.09 -23.06
C THR A 5 -4.63 38.85 -22.64
N PRO A 6 -5.10 38.74 -21.38
CA PRO A 6 -5.90 37.60 -20.96
C PRO A 6 -7.12 37.50 -21.87
N VAL A 7 -7.41 36.30 -22.36
CA VAL A 7 -8.48 36.12 -23.35
C VAL A 7 -9.85 36.41 -22.73
N TYR A 8 -9.98 36.29 -21.38
CA TYR A 8 -11.18 36.65 -20.60
C TYR A 8 -10.78 36.99 -19.15
N ASN A 9 -11.41 37.96 -18.48
CA ASN A 9 -11.42 37.97 -17.02
C ASN A 9 -12.53 37.04 -16.52
N LEU A 10 -12.26 36.41 -15.38
CA LEU A 10 -13.13 35.38 -14.83
C LEU A 10 -13.58 35.82 -13.44
N SER A 11 -14.87 35.76 -13.19
CA SER A 11 -15.50 36.03 -11.91
C SER A 11 -16.25 34.79 -11.41
N THR A 12 -16.35 34.63 -10.09
CA THR A 12 -17.12 33.57 -9.39
C THR A 12 -16.89 32.15 -9.92
N VAL A 13 -15.98 31.41 -9.27
CA VAL A 13 -15.71 30.01 -9.59
C VAL A 13 -16.71 29.09 -8.89
N THR A 14 -17.23 28.12 -9.62
CA THR A 14 -18.16 27.11 -9.13
C THR A 14 -17.65 25.70 -9.46
N PHE A 15 -17.98 24.77 -8.56
CA PHE A 15 -17.63 23.36 -8.67
C PHE A 15 -18.91 22.57 -8.84
N THR A 16 -19.15 22.04 -10.03
CA THR A 16 -20.38 21.34 -10.37
C THR A 16 -20.08 19.89 -10.67
N GLN A 17 -20.90 18.99 -10.14
CA GLN A 17 -20.81 17.57 -10.47
C GLN A 17 -21.34 17.37 -11.90
N ASP A 18 -20.66 16.55 -12.69
CA ASP A 18 -21.16 16.18 -14.01
C ASP A 18 -22.44 15.34 -13.91
N SER A 19 -23.43 15.63 -14.75
CA SER A 19 -24.74 14.96 -14.69
C SER A 19 -24.70 13.52 -15.18
N ASN A 20 -23.79 13.21 -16.10
CA ASN A 20 -23.69 11.91 -16.74
C ASN A 20 -22.61 11.05 -16.07
N GLN A 21 -21.59 11.69 -15.52
CA GLN A 21 -20.45 11.02 -14.88
C GLN A 21 -20.26 11.55 -13.45
N PRO A 22 -20.93 10.97 -12.44
CA PRO A 22 -21.04 11.55 -11.10
C PRO A 22 -19.70 11.63 -10.34
N TYR A 23 -18.64 11.00 -10.84
CA TYR A 23 -17.26 11.04 -10.35
C TYR A 23 -16.40 12.10 -11.07
N ILE A 24 -16.99 12.91 -11.94
CA ILE A 24 -16.33 14.06 -12.58
C ILE A 24 -16.78 15.35 -11.90
N LEU A 25 -15.80 16.16 -11.52
CA LEU A 25 -16.00 17.54 -11.13
C LEU A 25 -15.72 18.47 -12.30
N ASN A 26 -16.68 19.29 -12.64
CA ASN A 26 -16.54 20.40 -13.57
C ASN A 26 -16.20 21.67 -12.78
N ILE A 27 -15.23 22.42 -13.29
CA ILE A 27 -14.84 23.72 -12.74
C ILE A 27 -15.30 24.76 -13.75
N THR A 28 -16.21 25.62 -13.31
CA THR A 28 -16.84 26.64 -14.14
C THR A 28 -16.62 28.03 -13.55
N ALA A 29 -16.53 29.05 -14.40
CA ALA A 29 -16.47 30.45 -13.98
C ALA A 29 -17.33 31.31 -14.90
N LEU A 30 -17.74 32.48 -14.41
CA LEU A 30 -18.39 33.49 -15.22
C LEU A 30 -17.32 34.31 -15.95
N ASN A 31 -17.50 34.53 -17.24
CA ASN A 31 -16.67 35.50 -17.97
C ASN A 31 -17.18 36.94 -17.79
N ASP A 32 -16.51 37.91 -18.41
CA ASP A 32 -16.89 39.33 -18.41
C ASP A 32 -18.32 39.62 -18.93
N PHE A 33 -18.93 38.66 -19.64
CA PHE A 33 -20.29 38.74 -20.18
C PHE A 33 -21.31 37.95 -19.35
N TYR A 34 -20.95 37.54 -18.13
CA TYR A 34 -21.77 36.70 -17.24
C TYR A 34 -22.16 35.33 -17.82
N ASN A 35 -21.43 34.86 -18.84
CA ASN A 35 -21.61 33.51 -19.36
C ASN A 35 -20.82 32.52 -18.52
N THR A 36 -21.46 31.42 -18.12
CA THR A 36 -20.79 30.32 -17.43
C THR A 36 -19.96 29.53 -18.44
N ILE A 37 -18.65 29.49 -18.24
CA ILE A 37 -17.72 28.72 -19.08
C ILE A 37 -17.01 27.64 -18.26
N LYS A 38 -16.79 26.48 -18.89
CA LYS A 38 -16.00 25.39 -18.29
C LYS A 38 -14.51 25.68 -18.45
N ILE A 39 -13.86 25.95 -17.32
CA ILE A 39 -12.42 26.27 -17.25
C ILE A 39 -11.59 25.08 -16.78
N GLY A 40 -12.21 24.03 -16.26
CA GLY A 40 -11.47 22.83 -15.88
C GLY A 40 -12.38 21.63 -15.62
N SER A 41 -11.76 20.49 -15.42
CA SER A 41 -12.43 19.25 -15.05
C SER A 41 -11.48 18.36 -14.28
N PHE A 42 -11.96 17.55 -13.36
CA PHE A 42 -11.21 16.45 -12.78
C PHE A 42 -12.06 15.19 -12.72
N ASN A 43 -11.58 14.12 -13.32
CA ASN A 43 -12.14 12.79 -13.26
C ASN A 43 -11.46 12.03 -12.11
N PHE A 44 -12.22 11.78 -11.04
CA PHE A 44 -11.70 11.11 -9.84
C PHE A 44 -11.44 9.62 -10.07
N TYR A 45 -12.19 9.00 -10.98
CA TYR A 45 -12.05 7.59 -11.33
C TYR A 45 -10.77 7.32 -12.14
N HIS A 46 -10.51 8.11 -13.18
CA HIS A 46 -9.30 7.99 -14.00
C HIS A 46 -8.10 8.78 -13.47
N LYS A 47 -8.27 9.53 -12.38
CA LYS A 47 -7.24 10.39 -11.76
C LYS A 47 -6.59 11.34 -12.76
N ALA A 48 -7.41 11.95 -13.60
CA ALA A 48 -6.98 12.85 -14.65
C ALA A 48 -7.87 14.09 -14.67
N GLY A 49 -7.25 15.26 -14.77
CA GLY A 49 -7.98 16.51 -14.92
C GLY A 49 -7.16 17.57 -15.62
N TYR A 50 -7.80 18.69 -15.92
CA TYR A 50 -7.16 19.80 -16.60
C TYR A 50 -7.73 21.14 -16.14
N ILE A 51 -6.94 22.19 -16.35
CA ILE A 51 -7.35 23.59 -16.25
C ILE A 51 -6.96 24.30 -17.55
N LYS A 52 -7.87 25.10 -18.09
CA LYS A 52 -7.61 26.08 -19.14
C LYS A 52 -7.11 27.37 -18.49
N LEU A 53 -5.90 27.77 -18.86
CA LEU A 53 -5.29 29.02 -18.41
C LEU A 53 -5.87 30.23 -19.16
N PRO A 54 -5.76 31.45 -18.59
CA PRO A 54 -6.25 32.67 -19.25
C PRO A 54 -5.64 32.96 -20.62
N ASN A 55 -4.45 32.40 -20.91
CA ASN A 55 -3.79 32.48 -22.21
C ASN A 55 -4.27 31.41 -23.22
N GLY A 56 -5.32 30.65 -22.88
CA GLY A 56 -5.88 29.57 -23.71
C GLY A 56 -5.15 28.23 -23.62
N THR A 57 -4.01 28.15 -22.91
CA THR A 57 -3.26 26.89 -22.79
C THR A 57 -3.97 25.94 -21.83
N THR A 58 -4.04 24.65 -22.17
CA THR A 58 -4.56 23.63 -21.26
C THR A 58 -3.42 22.98 -20.50
N LYS A 59 -3.52 22.93 -19.17
CA LYS A 59 -2.60 22.17 -18.31
C LYS A 59 -3.31 20.97 -17.72
N GLU A 60 -2.65 19.81 -17.80
CA GLU A 60 -3.16 18.54 -17.28
C GLU A 60 -2.56 18.21 -15.91
N TYR A 61 -3.33 17.46 -15.11
CA TYR A 61 -3.00 17.11 -13.74
C TYR A 61 -3.42 15.68 -13.44
N LYS A 62 -2.50 14.92 -12.83
CA LYS A 62 -2.75 13.56 -12.32
C LYS A 62 -3.33 13.52 -10.90
N GLN A 63 -3.32 14.66 -10.21
CA GLN A 63 -3.76 14.77 -8.82
C GLN A 63 -4.64 16.01 -8.65
N PHE A 64 -5.79 15.84 -7.99
CA PHE A 64 -6.74 16.92 -7.76
C PHE A 64 -6.14 18.04 -6.90
N ASN A 65 -5.33 17.70 -5.89
CA ASN A 65 -4.66 18.70 -5.05
C ASN A 65 -3.66 19.55 -5.85
N SER A 66 -2.93 18.94 -6.80
CA SER A 66 -2.02 19.68 -7.69
C SER A 66 -2.80 20.60 -8.62
N LEU A 67 -3.95 20.15 -9.13
CA LEU A 67 -4.86 20.96 -9.93
C LEU A 67 -5.35 22.17 -9.13
N LEU A 68 -5.88 21.96 -7.91
CA LEU A 68 -6.35 23.04 -7.04
C LEU A 68 -5.24 24.05 -6.69
N ASN A 69 -4.06 23.55 -6.34
CA ASN A 69 -2.92 24.41 -5.99
C ASN A 69 -2.46 25.26 -7.19
N ALA A 70 -2.49 24.71 -8.39
CA ALA A 70 -2.21 25.50 -9.59
C ALA A 70 -3.31 26.53 -9.84
N PHE A 71 -4.59 26.12 -9.72
CA PHE A 71 -5.75 26.97 -9.92
C PHE A 71 -5.71 28.24 -9.06
N PHE A 72 -5.57 28.08 -7.74
CA PHE A 72 -5.54 29.21 -6.81
C PHE A 72 -4.26 30.07 -6.91
N LYS A 73 -3.20 29.57 -7.56
CA LYS A 73 -1.98 30.34 -7.84
C LYS A 73 -2.03 31.13 -9.14
N ILE A 74 -2.94 30.79 -10.07
CA ILE A 74 -2.99 31.41 -11.41
C ILE A 74 -3.62 32.80 -11.38
N ASP A 75 -4.61 33.05 -10.52
CA ASP A 75 -5.22 34.37 -10.39
C ASP A 75 -5.65 34.64 -8.93
N PRO A 76 -5.06 35.64 -8.26
CA PRO A 76 -5.47 36.08 -6.93
C PRO A 76 -6.94 36.53 -6.83
N MET A 77 -7.56 36.98 -7.92
CA MET A 77 -8.97 37.40 -7.98
C MET A 77 -9.97 36.25 -7.88
N PHE A 78 -9.56 34.99 -8.16
CA PHE A 78 -10.38 33.83 -7.79
C PHE A 78 -10.48 33.61 -6.29
N GLY A 79 -9.71 34.39 -5.53
CA GLY A 79 -9.67 34.35 -4.11
C GLY A 79 -8.99 33.08 -3.64
N TYR A 80 -7.82 33.25 -3.04
CA TYR A 80 -7.46 32.45 -1.87
C TYR A 80 -8.43 32.73 -0.70
N THR A 81 -9.74 32.87 -0.98
CA THR A 81 -10.75 33.00 0.05
C THR A 81 -10.90 31.63 0.67
N ILE A 82 -10.86 31.60 2.00
CA ILE A 82 -11.03 30.37 2.78
C ILE A 82 -12.29 29.63 2.31
N THR A 83 -13.36 30.37 2.04
CA THR A 83 -14.65 29.87 1.54
C THR A 83 -14.54 29.17 0.18
N GLY A 84 -13.81 29.72 -0.79
CA GLY A 84 -13.64 29.09 -2.11
C GLY A 84 -12.82 27.80 -2.04
N ILE A 85 -11.79 27.78 -1.20
CA ILE A 85 -10.95 26.59 -0.96
C ILE A 85 -11.75 25.49 -0.26
N GLU A 86 -12.55 25.85 0.74
CA GLU A 86 -13.40 24.92 1.47
C GLU A 86 -14.50 24.34 0.58
N ALA A 87 -15.14 25.16 -0.26
CA ALA A 87 -16.12 24.70 -1.24
C ALA A 87 -15.49 23.70 -2.24
N ALA A 88 -14.28 23.98 -2.73
CA ALA A 88 -13.54 23.09 -3.62
C ALA A 88 -13.20 21.74 -2.97
N LYS A 89 -12.73 21.78 -1.71
CA LYS A 89 -12.44 20.57 -0.91
C LYS A 89 -13.70 19.76 -0.64
N ALA A 90 -14.80 20.41 -0.28
CA ALA A 90 -16.09 19.75 -0.04
C ALA A 90 -16.60 19.06 -1.31
N ALA A 91 -16.53 19.75 -2.46
CA ALA A 91 -16.91 19.18 -3.75
C ALA A 91 -16.01 17.99 -4.13
N GLY A 92 -14.69 18.10 -3.97
CA GLY A 92 -13.76 16.99 -4.22
C GLY A 92 -14.02 15.78 -3.32
N ASN A 93 -14.27 15.99 -2.03
CA ASN A 93 -14.62 14.91 -1.10
C ASN A 93 -15.93 14.22 -1.47
N LYS A 94 -16.91 14.96 -2.00
CA LYS A 94 -18.15 14.37 -2.55
C LYS A 94 -17.81 13.46 -3.73
N MET A 95 -16.94 13.89 -4.64
CA MET A 95 -16.58 13.09 -5.83
C MET A 95 -15.80 11.82 -5.49
N ILE A 96 -14.93 11.86 -4.47
CA ILE A 96 -14.24 10.66 -3.97
C ILE A 96 -15.26 9.62 -3.45
N LYS A 97 -16.36 10.05 -2.83
CA LYS A 97 -17.42 9.13 -2.42
C LYS A 97 -18.15 8.52 -3.61
N GLU A 98 -18.43 9.32 -4.64
CA GLU A 98 -19.07 8.83 -5.87
C GLU A 98 -18.16 7.93 -6.71
N GLU A 99 -16.84 8.20 -6.75
CA GLU A 99 -15.83 7.32 -7.34
C GLU A 99 -15.87 5.93 -6.70
N LYS A 100 -15.87 5.86 -5.36
CA LYS A 100 -15.94 4.60 -4.62
C LYS A 100 -17.23 3.82 -4.92
N LYS A 101 -18.37 4.52 -4.99
CA LYS A 101 -19.65 3.91 -5.35
C LYS A 101 -19.63 3.34 -6.78
N GLN A 102 -19.05 4.08 -7.72
CA GLN A 102 -18.93 3.62 -9.10
C GLN A 102 -18.01 2.40 -9.21
N ALA A 103 -16.86 2.42 -8.54
CA ALA A 103 -15.94 1.29 -8.50
C ALA A 103 -16.59 0.04 -7.88
N GLU A 104 -17.40 0.19 -6.83
CA GLU A 104 -18.17 -0.91 -6.24
C GLU A 104 -19.23 -1.46 -7.21
N LYS A 105 -19.89 -0.59 -7.98
CA LYS A 105 -20.86 -0.98 -9.01
C LYS A 105 -20.18 -1.79 -10.12
N ASP A 106 -19.07 -1.29 -10.67
CA ASP A 106 -18.31 -1.96 -11.74
C ASP A 106 -17.78 -3.31 -11.26
N PHE A 107 -17.31 -3.37 -10.01
CA PHE A 107 -16.88 -4.61 -9.38
C PHE A 107 -18.02 -5.62 -9.29
N LYS A 108 -19.21 -5.20 -8.81
CA LYS A 108 -20.38 -6.08 -8.74
C LYS A 108 -20.80 -6.57 -10.12
N GLU A 109 -20.82 -5.69 -11.12
CA GLU A 109 -21.16 -6.06 -12.50
C GLU A 109 -20.17 -7.07 -13.09
N LEU A 110 -18.87 -6.89 -12.85
CA LEU A 110 -17.84 -7.84 -13.25
C LEU A 110 -18.06 -9.22 -12.61
N GLN A 111 -18.37 -9.28 -11.31
CA GLN A 111 -18.63 -10.54 -10.62
C GLN A 111 -19.91 -11.21 -11.14
N ILE A 112 -20.97 -10.43 -11.42
CA ILE A 112 -22.20 -10.94 -12.05
C ILE A 112 -21.90 -11.53 -13.43
N ASN A 113 -21.10 -10.86 -14.26
CA ASN A 113 -20.73 -11.37 -15.58
C ASN A 113 -19.92 -12.67 -15.50
N LYS A 114 -18.98 -12.76 -14.55
CA LYS A 114 -18.23 -14.00 -14.29
C LYS A 114 -19.14 -15.13 -13.80
N ALA A 115 -20.09 -14.82 -12.93
CA ALA A 115 -21.05 -15.79 -12.43
C ALA A 115 -21.98 -16.31 -13.53
N ASN A 116 -22.43 -15.45 -14.45
CA ASN A 116 -23.21 -15.85 -15.61
C ASN A 116 -22.39 -16.72 -16.59
N ASP A 117 -21.13 -16.37 -16.84
CA ASP A 117 -20.22 -17.19 -17.66
C ASP A 117 -19.99 -18.57 -17.02
N TYR A 118 -19.77 -18.61 -15.71
CA TYR A 118 -19.62 -19.85 -14.96
C TYR A 118 -20.89 -20.70 -15.01
N LEU A 119 -22.06 -20.11 -14.75
CA LEU A 119 -23.36 -20.77 -14.87
C LEU A 119 -23.51 -21.42 -16.25
N ASN A 120 -23.24 -20.66 -17.32
CA ASN A 120 -23.31 -21.16 -18.69
C ASN A 120 -22.35 -22.34 -18.94
N LYS A 121 -21.13 -22.30 -18.40
CA LYS A 121 -20.16 -23.40 -18.53
C LYS A 121 -20.62 -24.66 -17.80
N VAL A 122 -21.21 -24.52 -16.61
CA VAL A 122 -21.77 -25.64 -15.85
C VAL A 122 -22.97 -26.24 -16.58
N THR A 123 -23.92 -25.41 -17.01
CA THR A 123 -25.11 -25.84 -17.76
C THR A 123 -24.74 -26.55 -19.06
N ASN A 124 -23.73 -26.05 -19.78
CA ASN A 124 -23.26 -26.64 -21.03
C ASN A 124 -22.30 -27.82 -20.83
N LYS A 125 -22.10 -28.30 -19.59
CA LYS A 125 -21.25 -29.46 -19.30
C LYS A 125 -19.83 -29.31 -19.85
N ASP A 126 -19.26 -28.10 -19.75
CA ASP A 126 -17.88 -27.85 -20.16
C ASP A 126 -16.92 -28.80 -19.43
N LYS A 127 -16.11 -29.55 -20.18
CA LYS A 127 -15.31 -30.67 -19.65
C LYS A 127 -14.36 -30.25 -18.53
N THR A 128 -13.77 -29.06 -18.65
CA THR A 128 -12.83 -28.52 -17.66
C THR A 128 -13.57 -28.12 -16.39
N THR A 129 -14.71 -27.45 -16.56
CA THR A 129 -15.58 -27.01 -15.46
C THR A 129 -16.14 -28.21 -14.70
N LEU A 130 -16.63 -29.24 -15.40
CA LEU A 130 -17.13 -30.48 -14.79
C LEU A 130 -16.07 -31.25 -14.02
N LYS A 131 -14.83 -31.34 -14.53
CA LYS A 131 -13.74 -32.00 -13.83
C LYS A 131 -13.47 -31.33 -12.49
N ASN A 132 -13.51 -30.00 -12.46
CA ASN A 132 -13.30 -29.22 -11.25
C ASN A 132 -14.50 -29.31 -10.30
N LEU A 133 -15.73 -29.48 -10.81
CA LEU A 133 -16.92 -29.64 -9.97
C LEU A 133 -16.96 -30.95 -9.18
N ARG A 134 -16.24 -31.99 -9.62
CA ARG A 134 -16.19 -33.28 -8.91
C ARG A 134 -15.62 -33.18 -7.50
N ILE A 135 -14.78 -32.17 -7.22
CA ILE A 135 -14.25 -31.92 -5.87
C ILE A 135 -15.33 -31.46 -4.89
N PHE A 136 -16.51 -31.10 -5.39
CA PHE A 136 -17.65 -30.67 -4.60
C PHE A 136 -18.79 -31.70 -4.56
N ALA A 137 -18.57 -32.92 -5.07
CA ALA A 137 -19.59 -33.96 -5.12
C ALA A 137 -20.13 -34.35 -3.74
N ASP A 138 -19.28 -34.24 -2.71
CA ASP A 138 -19.62 -34.63 -1.33
C ASP A 138 -20.03 -33.44 -0.45
N LYS A 139 -20.07 -32.21 -1.01
CA LYS A 139 -20.44 -31.01 -0.26
C LYS A 139 -21.96 -30.85 -0.18
N THR A 140 -22.44 -30.40 0.98
CA THR A 140 -23.85 -30.06 1.19
C THR A 140 -24.25 -28.79 0.45
N ASP A 141 -25.56 -28.58 0.24
CA ASP A 141 -26.11 -27.37 -0.37
C ASP A 141 -25.64 -26.07 0.32
N SER A 142 -25.53 -26.11 1.65
CA SER A 142 -25.08 -24.96 2.45
C SER A 142 -23.62 -24.63 2.17
N GLU A 143 -22.76 -25.65 2.12
CA GLU A 143 -21.34 -25.49 1.82
C GLU A 143 -21.11 -25.06 0.36
N LEU A 144 -21.88 -25.61 -0.58
CA LEU A 144 -21.84 -25.21 -1.98
C LEU A 144 -22.29 -23.75 -2.16
N LEU A 145 -23.35 -23.32 -1.50
CA LEU A 145 -23.78 -21.92 -1.52
C LEU A 145 -22.73 -20.99 -0.93
N GLU A 146 -22.05 -21.40 0.14
CA GLU A 146 -20.96 -20.63 0.73
C GLU A 146 -19.78 -20.52 -0.24
N VAL A 147 -19.37 -21.63 -0.87
CA VAL A 147 -18.31 -21.64 -1.91
C VAL A 147 -18.69 -20.74 -3.09
N ILE A 148 -19.94 -20.81 -3.59
CA ILE A 148 -20.42 -19.97 -4.69
C ILE A 148 -20.37 -18.48 -4.29
N ASN A 149 -20.89 -18.14 -3.11
CA ASN A 149 -20.88 -16.77 -2.63
C ASN A 149 -19.46 -16.23 -2.44
N ASN A 150 -18.54 -17.05 -1.91
CA ASN A 150 -17.14 -16.68 -1.72
C ASN A 150 -16.41 -16.54 -3.05
N THR A 151 -16.63 -17.44 -4.01
CA THR A 151 -16.05 -17.39 -5.37
C THR A 151 -16.38 -16.08 -6.08
N PHE A 152 -17.61 -15.59 -5.91
CA PHE A 152 -18.07 -14.32 -6.49
C PHE A 152 -18.08 -13.17 -5.47
N LYS A 153 -17.27 -13.28 -4.41
CA LYS A 153 -16.97 -12.22 -3.43
C LYS A 153 -18.22 -11.55 -2.82
N ASN A 154 -19.27 -12.35 -2.57
CA ASN A 154 -20.56 -11.90 -2.06
C ASN A 154 -21.23 -10.80 -2.90
N ALA A 155 -20.84 -10.67 -4.18
CA ALA A 155 -21.27 -9.61 -5.06
C ALA A 155 -22.50 -9.98 -5.90
N ILE A 156 -22.85 -11.28 -5.97
CA ILE A 156 -23.97 -11.80 -6.75
C ILE A 156 -25.25 -11.90 -5.92
N SER A 157 -26.40 -11.88 -6.61
CA SER A 157 -27.69 -12.02 -5.95
C SER A 157 -27.90 -13.44 -5.42
N LYS A 158 -28.69 -13.57 -4.35
CA LYS A 158 -29.12 -14.88 -3.82
C LYS A 158 -29.76 -15.78 -4.88
N LYS A 159 -30.49 -15.16 -5.83
CA LYS A 159 -31.11 -15.86 -6.96
C LYS A 159 -30.04 -16.48 -7.87
N LEU A 160 -29.06 -15.67 -8.31
CA LEU A 160 -27.99 -16.15 -9.19
C LEU A 160 -27.12 -17.23 -8.51
N ALA A 161 -26.86 -17.10 -7.21
CA ALA A 161 -26.16 -18.12 -6.44
C ALA A 161 -26.93 -19.45 -6.40
N ALA A 162 -28.25 -19.38 -6.23
CA ALA A 162 -29.13 -20.56 -6.26
C ALA A 162 -29.22 -21.18 -7.67
N ASP A 163 -29.25 -20.36 -8.72
CA ASP A 163 -29.25 -20.83 -10.12
C ASP A 163 -27.95 -21.62 -10.42
N ILE A 164 -26.80 -21.13 -9.94
CA ILE A 164 -25.51 -21.85 -10.04
C ILE A 164 -25.51 -23.15 -9.24
N LEU A 165 -26.02 -23.14 -8.00
CA LEU A 165 -26.13 -24.35 -7.18
C LEU A 165 -26.93 -25.43 -7.91
N ASN A 166 -28.09 -25.08 -8.45
CA ASN A 166 -28.95 -26.03 -9.15
C ASN A 166 -28.28 -26.59 -10.41
N ALA A 167 -27.60 -25.74 -11.18
CA ALA A 167 -26.84 -26.18 -12.35
C ALA A 167 -25.71 -27.15 -11.97
N ILE A 168 -25.00 -26.92 -10.86
CA ILE A 168 -23.97 -27.82 -10.35
C ILE A 168 -24.57 -29.18 -9.98
N LYS A 169 -25.71 -29.20 -9.29
CA LYS A 169 -26.40 -30.43 -8.91
C LYS A 169 -26.82 -31.25 -10.12
N GLU A 170 -27.42 -30.61 -11.12
CA GLU A 170 -27.81 -31.28 -12.38
C GLU A 170 -26.58 -31.82 -13.13
N ALA A 171 -25.47 -31.09 -13.09
CA ALA A 171 -24.21 -31.49 -13.73
C ALA A 171 -23.52 -32.67 -13.03
N LEU A 172 -23.75 -32.85 -11.72
CA LEU A 172 -23.15 -33.91 -10.90
C LEU A 172 -24.05 -35.13 -10.70
N GLN A 173 -25.29 -35.14 -11.22
CA GLN A 173 -26.11 -36.34 -11.19
C GLN A 173 -25.39 -37.48 -11.93
N PRO A 174 -25.33 -38.69 -11.35
CA PRO A 174 -24.74 -39.84 -12.01
C PRO A 174 -25.51 -40.09 -13.31
N VAL A 175 -24.79 -40.17 -14.43
CA VAL A 175 -25.34 -40.75 -15.65
C VAL A 175 -25.59 -42.22 -15.32
N GLU A 176 -26.85 -42.64 -15.26
CA GLU A 176 -27.21 -44.07 -15.13
C GLU A 176 -26.66 -44.83 -16.35
N GLU A 177 -25.42 -45.30 -16.25
CA GLU A 177 -24.95 -46.44 -17.01
C GLU A 177 -25.30 -47.70 -16.20
N ASN A 178 -26.38 -48.36 -16.64
CA ASN A 178 -26.68 -49.75 -16.28
C ASN A 178 -25.42 -50.62 -16.44
N ILE A 179 -25.01 -51.32 -15.38
CA ILE A 179 -24.55 -52.73 -15.35
C ILE A 179 -24.08 -53.12 -13.92
N PRO A 180 -24.22 -54.39 -13.50
CA PRO A 180 -24.67 -54.79 -12.18
C PRO A 180 -23.57 -55.18 -11.18
N ALA A 181 -24.03 -55.34 -9.94
CA ALA A 181 -23.29 -55.66 -8.73
C ALA A 181 -22.53 -56.99 -8.75
N GLU A 182 -21.36 -57.01 -8.11
CA GLU A 182 -20.86 -58.18 -7.39
C GLU A 182 -20.10 -57.78 -6.11
N THR A 183 -20.51 -58.42 -5.03
CA THR A 183 -20.01 -58.42 -3.65
C THR A 183 -18.69 -59.16 -3.48
N THR A 184 -17.79 -58.74 -2.56
CA THR A 184 -17.40 -59.52 -1.34
C THR A 184 -16.48 -58.75 -0.36
N ASN A 185 -16.66 -59.05 0.94
CA ASN A 185 -15.89 -58.65 2.15
C ASN A 185 -14.46 -59.31 2.16
N THR A 186 -13.44 -59.00 2.99
CA THR A 186 -13.35 -58.78 4.46
C THR A 186 -11.88 -58.43 4.88
N ILE A 187 -11.72 -57.46 5.81
CA ILE A 187 -10.77 -57.28 6.97
C ILE A 187 -9.31 -57.82 6.91
N GLU A 188 -8.30 -56.95 7.21
CA GLU A 188 -7.44 -57.00 8.42
C GLU A 188 -6.39 -55.87 8.54
N ASN A 189 -6.12 -55.52 9.80
CA ASN A 189 -5.26 -54.46 10.34
C ASN A 189 -3.80 -54.47 9.84
N ASN A 190 -3.20 -53.29 9.78
CA ASN A 190 -1.81 -53.09 10.18
C ASN A 190 -1.66 -51.74 10.89
N GLN A 191 -1.39 -51.81 12.20
CA GLN A 191 -0.82 -50.70 12.96
C GLN A 191 0.59 -50.44 12.44
N THR A 192 0.80 -49.30 11.79
CA THR A 192 2.12 -48.78 11.47
C THR A 192 2.29 -47.44 12.18
N THR A 193 3.37 -47.33 12.94
CA THR A 193 3.81 -46.11 13.63
C THR A 193 4.20 -45.06 12.59
N GLU A 194 3.22 -44.35 12.05
CA GLU A 194 3.47 -43.31 11.05
C GLU A 194 3.93 -42.02 11.73
N GLN A 195 5.10 -41.56 11.31
CA GLN A 195 5.53 -40.18 11.48
C GLN A 195 4.39 -39.28 11.00
N LYS A 196 3.78 -38.52 11.92
CA LYS A 196 2.67 -37.62 11.57
C LYS A 196 3.21 -36.49 10.69
N GLU A 197 3.05 -36.64 9.38
CA GLU A 197 3.23 -35.55 8.43
C GLU A 197 2.15 -34.49 8.68
N SER A 198 2.55 -33.25 8.96
CA SER A 198 1.66 -32.09 9.03
C SER A 198 1.86 -31.18 7.82
N TYR A 199 0.79 -30.53 7.40
CA TYR A 199 0.76 -29.63 6.25
C TYR A 199 0.29 -28.26 6.74
N VAL A 200 1.01 -27.20 6.42
CA VAL A 200 0.66 -25.85 6.87
C VAL A 200 0.24 -25.00 5.67
N VAL A 201 -0.88 -24.31 5.82
CA VAL A 201 -1.36 -23.30 4.88
C VAL A 201 -1.66 -22.03 5.63
N ALA A 202 -0.97 -20.97 5.23
CA ALA A 202 -0.97 -19.68 5.91
C ALA A 202 -0.62 -19.77 7.39
N ASN A 203 -1.64 -19.90 8.24
CA ASN A 203 -1.50 -20.01 9.69
C ASN A 203 -2.14 -21.31 10.23
N ARG A 204 -2.76 -22.19 9.42
CA ARG A 204 -3.44 -23.39 9.92
C ARG A 204 -2.63 -24.65 9.64
N SER A 205 -2.56 -25.53 10.64
CA SER A 205 -1.96 -26.85 10.54
C SER A 205 -3.02 -27.90 10.20
N PHE A 206 -2.71 -28.78 9.27
CA PHE A 206 -3.58 -29.84 8.79
C PHE A 206 -2.87 -31.19 8.93
N THR A 207 -3.60 -32.20 9.36
CA THR A 207 -3.08 -33.57 9.50
C THR A 207 -3.05 -34.33 8.17
N SER A 208 -3.52 -33.72 7.08
CA SER A 208 -3.47 -34.26 5.73
C SER A 208 -3.30 -33.14 4.70
N TYR A 209 -2.63 -33.45 3.59
CA TYR A 209 -2.45 -32.53 2.47
C TYR A 209 -3.78 -32.05 1.90
N ASP A 210 -4.77 -32.95 1.79
CA ASP A 210 -6.08 -32.63 1.21
C ASP A 210 -6.84 -31.59 2.04
N ALA A 211 -6.72 -31.63 3.38
CA ALA A 211 -7.35 -30.64 4.24
C ALA A 211 -6.66 -29.27 4.16
N ALA A 212 -5.33 -29.24 4.04
CA ALA A 212 -4.56 -28.03 3.75
C ALA A 212 -4.94 -27.43 2.38
N TYR A 213 -5.04 -28.28 1.36
CA TYR A 213 -5.38 -27.90 0.00
C TYR A 213 -6.78 -27.30 -0.10
N GLN A 214 -7.76 -27.89 0.58
CA GLN A 214 -9.10 -27.30 0.66
C GLN A 214 -9.11 -25.95 1.36
N TYR A 215 -8.34 -25.78 2.44
CA TYR A 215 -8.23 -24.49 3.12
C TYR A 215 -7.54 -23.41 2.25
N CYS A 216 -6.56 -23.78 1.41
CA CYS A 216 -5.99 -22.89 0.41
C CYS A 216 -7.09 -22.37 -0.54
N ILE A 217 -7.91 -23.28 -1.07
CA ILE A 217 -9.00 -22.94 -2.01
C ILE A 217 -10.07 -22.07 -1.34
N GLU A 218 -10.45 -22.39 -0.10
CA GLU A 218 -11.45 -21.64 0.68
C GLU A 218 -10.97 -20.23 1.06
N SER A 219 -9.65 -20.02 1.15
CA SER A 219 -9.03 -18.76 1.57
C SER A 219 -8.38 -17.96 0.42
N ASP A 220 -8.57 -18.38 -0.84
CA ASP A 220 -8.00 -17.76 -2.06
C ASP A 220 -6.45 -17.74 -2.07
N PHE A 221 -5.81 -18.80 -1.51
CA PHE A 221 -4.37 -19.04 -1.54
C PHE A 221 -3.98 -20.01 -2.68
N GLU A 222 -2.89 -19.75 -3.40
CA GLU A 222 -2.38 -20.68 -4.43
C GLU A 222 -1.84 -21.96 -3.77
N PRO A 223 -2.43 -23.14 -4.00
CA PRO A 223 -2.06 -24.36 -3.27
C PRO A 223 -0.63 -24.84 -3.54
N GLU A 224 -0.13 -24.61 -4.76
CA GLU A 224 1.21 -25.01 -5.21
C GLU A 224 2.33 -24.16 -4.58
N THR A 225 2.01 -22.97 -4.10
CA THR A 225 2.96 -22.03 -3.47
C THR A 225 2.74 -21.87 -1.96
N MET A 226 1.56 -22.24 -1.44
CA MET A 226 1.15 -21.99 -0.04
C MET A 226 1.05 -23.23 0.84
N ILE A 227 0.98 -24.45 0.29
CA ILE A 227 1.03 -25.67 1.10
C ILE A 227 2.49 -26.04 1.33
N ILE A 228 2.97 -25.79 2.54
CA ILE A 228 4.30 -26.21 2.95
C ILE A 228 4.15 -27.59 3.61
N LYS A 229 4.78 -28.61 3.02
CA LYS A 229 4.92 -29.92 3.67
C LYS A 229 5.87 -29.76 4.84
N GLU A 230 5.37 -29.93 6.06
CA GLU A 230 6.21 -29.90 7.25
C GLU A 230 6.98 -31.22 7.33
N VAL A 231 8.16 -31.26 6.71
CA VAL A 231 9.16 -32.29 7.03
C VAL A 231 9.77 -31.87 8.35
N ALA A 232 9.15 -32.29 9.46
CA ALA A 232 9.61 -32.09 10.84
C ALA A 232 10.52 -30.86 11.01
N THR A 233 9.94 -29.66 10.99
CA THR A 233 10.69 -28.44 11.26
C THR A 233 11.22 -28.52 12.70
N GLN A 234 12.55 -28.52 12.81
CA GLN A 234 13.24 -28.55 14.10
C GLN A 234 12.69 -27.44 15.00
N GLN A 235 12.52 -27.76 16.29
CA GLN A 235 12.40 -26.75 17.34
C GLN A 235 13.36 -25.59 17.04
N PRO A 236 12.95 -24.31 17.19
CA PRO A 236 13.86 -23.20 17.00
C PRO A 236 15.15 -23.47 17.77
N SER A 237 16.28 -23.45 17.05
CA SER A 237 17.57 -23.95 17.52
C SER A 237 17.87 -23.39 18.91
N GLN A 238 17.90 -24.28 19.90
CA GLN A 238 18.43 -23.97 21.21
C GLN A 238 19.91 -23.60 21.04
N THR A 239 20.27 -22.35 21.26
CA THR A 239 21.66 -22.04 21.60
C THR A 239 21.91 -22.62 22.99
N LYS A 240 22.94 -23.45 23.09
CA LYS A 240 23.36 -24.26 24.25
C LYS A 240 23.04 -23.62 25.60
N PRO A 241 22.52 -24.39 26.58
CA PRO A 241 22.47 -23.91 27.95
C PRO A 241 23.89 -23.64 28.46
N ASP A 242 24.07 -22.46 29.01
CA ASP A 242 25.24 -22.09 29.77
C ASP A 242 25.39 -23.04 30.97
N GLN A 243 26.61 -23.50 31.22
CA GLN A 243 26.93 -24.55 32.20
C GLN A 243 26.82 -24.03 33.65
N THR A 244 25.61 -23.73 34.11
CA THR A 244 25.33 -23.52 35.53
C THR A 244 24.20 -24.43 35.97
N ASN A 245 24.54 -25.40 36.83
CA ASN A 245 23.66 -26.39 37.44
C ASN A 245 22.51 -25.74 38.23
N LYS A 246 21.47 -25.30 37.52
CA LYS A 246 20.17 -24.94 38.09
C LYS A 246 19.12 -25.75 37.33
N PRO A 247 18.17 -26.43 38.01
CA PRO A 247 17.10 -27.13 37.31
C PRO A 247 16.39 -26.14 36.40
N ALA A 248 16.41 -26.42 35.09
CA ALA A 248 15.78 -25.56 34.09
C ALA A 248 14.30 -25.43 34.44
N GLU A 249 13.86 -24.20 34.70
CA GLU A 249 12.43 -23.93 34.84
C GLU A 249 11.71 -24.45 33.58
N PRO A 250 10.53 -25.09 33.72
CA PRO A 250 9.81 -25.60 32.57
C PRO A 250 9.51 -24.42 31.64
N VAL A 251 9.99 -24.51 30.40
CA VAL A 251 9.75 -23.48 29.38
C VAL A 251 8.25 -23.42 29.14
N THR A 252 7.67 -22.24 29.38
CA THR A 252 6.26 -21.97 29.06
C THR A 252 6.18 -21.03 27.86
N TYR A 253 5.02 -20.97 27.24
CA TYR A 253 4.77 -20.12 26.08
C TYR A 253 3.68 -19.12 26.42
N HIS A 254 3.89 -17.86 26.07
CA HIS A 254 2.96 -16.78 26.32
C HIS A 254 2.32 -16.33 25.02
N PHE A 255 1.03 -16.02 25.10
CA PHE A 255 0.28 -15.31 24.07
C PHE A 255 -0.62 -14.28 24.77
N TYR A 256 -0.28 -13.00 24.62
CA TYR A 256 -0.85 -11.90 25.42
C TYR A 256 -0.84 -12.20 26.92
N LYS A 257 -2.01 -12.37 27.55
CA LYS A 257 -2.15 -12.60 29.00
C LYS A 257 -2.21 -14.09 29.36
N GLN A 258 -2.14 -14.98 28.37
CA GLN A 258 -2.28 -16.41 28.57
C GLN A 258 -0.93 -17.12 28.51
N THR A 259 -0.82 -18.20 29.28
CA THR A 259 0.38 -19.03 29.40
C THR A 259 0.01 -20.47 29.09
N PHE A 260 0.86 -21.13 28.32
CA PHE A 260 0.68 -22.48 27.79
C PHE A 260 1.91 -23.32 28.10
N ASN A 261 1.73 -24.64 28.20
CA ASN A 261 2.83 -25.55 28.50
C ASN A 261 3.64 -25.88 27.24
N THR A 262 3.03 -25.75 26.06
CA THR A 262 3.69 -26.03 24.77
C THR A 262 3.46 -24.93 23.75
N TYR A 263 4.37 -24.81 22.79
CA TYR A 263 4.24 -23.88 21.66
C TYR A 263 2.96 -24.17 20.87
N MET A 264 2.66 -25.44 20.60
CA MET A 264 1.49 -25.84 19.81
C MET A 264 0.16 -25.48 20.48
N GLU A 265 0.09 -25.54 21.81
CA GLU A 265 -1.08 -25.06 22.55
C GLU A 265 -1.28 -23.56 22.35
N ALA A 266 -0.22 -22.76 22.52
CA ALA A 266 -0.28 -21.31 22.33
C ALA A 266 -0.59 -20.92 20.87
N TYR A 267 0.01 -21.64 19.93
CA TYR A 267 -0.19 -21.46 18.49
C TYR A 267 -1.64 -21.73 18.09
N ASN A 268 -2.17 -22.91 18.43
CA ASN A 268 -3.56 -23.26 18.15
C ASN A 268 -4.54 -22.32 18.84
N TYR A 269 -4.22 -21.85 20.06
CA TYR A 269 -5.01 -20.83 20.72
C TYR A 269 -5.05 -19.52 19.93
N ALA A 270 -3.91 -19.03 19.43
CA ALA A 270 -3.86 -17.83 18.60
C ALA A 270 -4.71 -17.98 17.33
N LEU A 271 -4.65 -19.14 16.66
CA LEU A 271 -5.45 -19.44 15.46
C LEU A 271 -6.95 -19.43 15.72
N ASN A 272 -7.39 -20.12 16.77
CA ASN A 272 -8.80 -20.22 17.14
C ASN A 272 -9.39 -18.84 17.47
N ASN A 273 -8.55 -17.90 17.90
CA ASN A 273 -8.94 -16.53 18.22
C ASN A 273 -8.60 -15.54 17.08
N MET A 274 -8.34 -16.03 15.86
CA MET A 274 -8.01 -15.21 14.67
C MET A 274 -6.92 -14.16 14.94
N SER A 275 -5.94 -14.52 15.77
CA SER A 275 -4.90 -13.60 16.22
C SER A 275 -3.54 -13.94 15.61
N PRO A 276 -2.62 -12.98 15.53
CA PRO A 276 -1.31 -13.19 14.92
C PRO A 276 -0.51 -14.25 15.68
N VAL A 277 -0.09 -15.31 14.98
CA VAL A 277 0.75 -16.37 15.56
C VAL A 277 2.15 -15.88 15.91
N THR A 278 2.55 -14.74 15.33
CA THR A 278 3.79 -14.05 15.69
C THR A 278 3.78 -13.47 17.10
N MET A 279 2.66 -13.55 17.83
CA MET A 279 2.57 -13.12 19.23
C MET A 279 2.88 -14.24 20.23
N VAL A 280 3.17 -15.47 19.76
CA VAL A 280 3.56 -16.59 20.61
C VAL A 280 5.05 -16.48 20.93
N ILE A 281 5.37 -16.39 22.22
CA ILE A 281 6.75 -16.23 22.69
C ILE A 281 7.08 -17.17 23.85
N ALA A 282 8.28 -17.76 23.84
CA ALA A 282 8.75 -18.57 24.96
C ALA A 282 9.12 -17.69 26.17
N SER A 283 8.87 -18.18 27.39
CA SER A 283 9.19 -17.49 28.65
C SER A 283 10.69 -17.19 28.82
N VAL A 284 11.54 -17.94 28.10
CA VAL A 284 13.01 -17.84 28.14
C VAL A 284 13.60 -17.23 26.86
N HIS A 285 12.82 -16.51 26.07
CA HIS A 285 13.31 -15.92 24.82
C HIS A 285 14.49 -14.96 25.07
N PRO A 286 15.61 -15.05 24.32
CA PRO A 286 16.90 -14.46 24.71
C PRO A 286 16.95 -12.93 24.77
N TYR A 287 16.09 -12.23 24.03
CA TYR A 287 16.10 -10.76 23.96
C TYR A 287 14.71 -10.12 23.83
N MET A 288 13.63 -10.89 23.92
CA MET A 288 12.27 -10.40 23.71
C MET A 288 11.40 -10.88 24.86
N THR A 289 10.66 -9.98 25.49
CA THR A 289 9.65 -10.33 26.50
C THR A 289 8.25 -10.23 25.88
N ASN A 290 7.27 -10.86 26.52
CA ASN A 290 5.88 -10.77 26.09
C ASN A 290 5.36 -9.32 26.12
N GLU A 291 5.71 -8.53 27.13
CA GLU A 291 5.33 -7.12 27.24
C GLU A 291 5.98 -6.29 26.12
N ARG A 292 7.26 -6.54 25.84
CA ARG A 292 7.99 -5.85 24.78
C ARG A 292 7.41 -6.19 23.40
N LEU A 293 7.11 -7.45 23.16
CA LEU A 293 6.48 -7.90 21.93
C LEU A 293 5.09 -7.27 21.74
N GLN A 294 4.28 -7.17 22.80
CA GLN A 294 3.00 -6.48 22.75
C GLN A 294 3.13 -4.99 22.45
N GLN A 295 4.16 -4.32 22.99
CA GLN A 295 4.45 -2.94 22.67
C GLN A 295 4.81 -2.78 21.18
N LEU A 296 5.75 -3.57 20.69
CA LEU A 296 6.19 -3.53 19.28
C LEU A 296 5.03 -3.86 18.34
N GLU A 297 4.17 -4.80 18.71
CA GLU A 297 2.98 -5.14 17.94
C GLU A 297 1.95 -4.01 17.92
N LYS A 298 1.73 -3.35 19.05
CA LYS A 298 0.85 -2.17 19.11
C LYS A 298 1.38 -1.05 18.23
N GLU A 299 2.69 -0.82 18.25
CA GLU A 299 3.33 0.17 17.38
C GLU A 299 3.22 -0.21 15.90
N TYR A 300 3.42 -1.48 15.58
CA TYR A 300 3.24 -2.03 14.24
C TYR A 300 1.78 -1.94 13.76
N ILE A 301 0.77 -2.14 14.59
CA ILE A 301 -0.63 -2.08 14.16
C ILE A 301 -1.11 -0.61 14.06
N PHE A 302 -0.90 0.17 15.12
CA PHE A 302 -1.55 1.48 15.29
C PHE A 302 -0.65 2.68 15.00
N SER A 303 0.68 2.50 15.04
CA SER A 303 1.67 3.59 14.94
C SER A 303 2.70 3.34 13.84
N LYS A 304 2.29 2.71 12.73
CA LYS A 304 3.13 2.30 11.59
C LYS A 304 4.11 3.37 11.10
N MET A 305 3.69 4.63 11.13
CA MET A 305 4.50 5.77 10.66
C MET A 305 5.44 6.35 11.73
N ASN A 306 5.24 5.99 13.00
CA ASN A 306 5.91 6.58 14.17
C ASN A 306 6.83 5.60 14.93
N MET A 307 6.75 4.29 14.68
CA MET A 307 7.67 3.28 15.25
C MET A 307 9.13 3.66 14.94
N SER A 308 10.06 3.64 15.91
CA SER A 308 11.45 4.05 15.64
C SER A 308 12.18 3.08 14.70
N LEU A 309 13.34 3.47 14.14
CA LEU A 309 14.09 2.56 13.26
C LEU A 309 14.63 1.37 14.06
N GLU A 310 15.04 1.62 15.29
CA GLU A 310 15.53 0.65 16.26
C GLU A 310 14.44 -0.35 16.62
N ASP A 311 13.24 0.13 16.97
CA ASP A 311 12.09 -0.72 17.24
C ASP A 311 11.71 -1.57 16.02
N MET A 312 11.72 -0.99 14.82
CA MET A 312 11.46 -1.73 13.58
C MET A 312 12.46 -2.85 13.36
N LYS A 313 13.76 -2.61 13.62
CA LYS A 313 14.82 -3.61 13.49
C LYS A 313 14.72 -4.70 14.54
N GLU A 314 14.42 -4.33 15.79
CA GLU A 314 14.21 -5.27 16.88
C GLU A 314 13.02 -6.19 16.57
N TYR A 315 11.90 -5.61 16.10
CA TYR A 315 10.74 -6.41 15.74
C TYR A 315 11.00 -7.28 14.51
N PHE A 316 11.66 -6.74 13.49
CA PHE A 316 12.07 -7.49 12.30
C PHE A 316 12.96 -8.69 12.64
N LYS A 317 13.93 -8.51 13.54
CA LYS A 317 14.80 -9.58 14.01
C LYS A 317 13.99 -10.70 14.67
N TYR A 318 13.10 -10.33 15.59
CA TYR A 318 12.21 -11.31 16.23
C TYR A 318 11.35 -12.06 15.22
N ILE A 319 10.67 -11.35 14.31
CA ILE A 319 9.85 -11.97 13.26
C ILE A 319 10.68 -12.91 12.38
N SER A 320 11.94 -12.56 12.06
CA SER A 320 12.80 -13.38 11.20
C SER A 320 13.20 -14.73 11.81
N GLU A 321 13.22 -14.83 13.13
CA GLU A 321 13.60 -16.04 13.88
C GLU A 321 12.42 -16.99 14.13
N LEU A 322 11.18 -16.56 13.81
CA LEU A 322 9.98 -17.39 13.95
C LEU A 322 9.83 -18.41 12.81
N PRO A 323 9.12 -19.52 13.05
CA PRO A 323 8.72 -20.46 12.00
C PRO A 323 7.94 -19.76 10.87
N ASP A 324 8.14 -20.23 9.64
CA ASP A 324 7.49 -19.66 8.46
C ASP A 324 5.96 -19.83 8.53
N THR A 325 5.27 -18.70 8.43
CA THR A 325 3.80 -18.59 8.38
C THR A 325 3.46 -17.41 7.48
N LEU A 326 2.27 -17.40 6.88
CA LEU A 326 1.89 -16.28 5.99
C LEU A 326 1.82 -14.95 6.74
N ASP A 327 1.36 -14.96 7.99
CA ASP A 327 1.37 -13.77 8.86
C ASP A 327 2.81 -13.28 9.14
N LYS A 328 3.76 -14.20 9.38
CA LYS A 328 5.19 -13.86 9.47
C LYS A 328 5.69 -13.24 8.17
N GLU A 329 5.43 -13.84 7.01
CA GLU A 329 5.93 -13.35 5.71
C GLU A 329 5.44 -11.95 5.40
N ASP A 330 4.13 -11.69 5.53
CA ASP A 330 3.55 -10.37 5.30
C ASP A 330 4.17 -9.32 6.23
N ARG A 331 4.32 -9.64 7.52
CA ARG A 331 4.96 -8.76 8.51
C ARG A 331 6.41 -8.51 8.20
N TYR A 332 7.14 -9.56 7.84
CA TYR A 332 8.55 -9.53 7.48
C TYR A 332 8.79 -8.58 6.29
N TYR A 333 8.07 -8.75 5.19
CA TYR A 333 8.24 -7.91 3.99
C TYR A 333 7.81 -6.47 4.23
N LYS A 334 6.75 -6.23 5.01
CA LYS A 334 6.33 -4.88 5.39
C LYS A 334 7.39 -4.18 6.24
N LEU A 335 7.88 -4.85 7.30
CA LEU A 335 8.93 -4.30 8.16
C LEU A 335 10.22 -4.03 7.37
N LYS A 336 10.65 -4.96 6.53
CA LYS A 336 11.81 -4.77 5.63
C LYS A 336 11.67 -3.52 4.77
N SER A 337 10.55 -3.37 4.09
CA SER A 337 10.27 -2.18 3.25
C SER A 337 10.28 -0.88 4.07
N TRP A 338 9.75 -0.91 5.30
CA TRP A 338 9.69 0.28 6.15
C TRP A 338 11.08 0.69 6.66
N ILE A 339 11.89 -0.29 7.05
CA ILE A 339 13.29 -0.11 7.44
C ILE A 339 14.06 0.52 6.28
N GLU A 340 14.00 -0.06 5.08
CA GLU A 340 14.68 0.46 3.90
C GLU A 340 14.29 1.92 3.60
N ARG A 341 12.99 2.24 3.65
CA ARG A 341 12.52 3.62 3.43
C ARG A 341 13.02 4.58 4.49
N LYS A 342 13.06 4.19 5.77
CA LYS A 342 13.58 5.04 6.85
C LYS A 342 15.08 5.24 6.74
N GLU A 343 15.84 4.19 6.45
CA GLU A 343 17.29 4.28 6.23
C GLU A 343 17.62 5.19 5.04
N ASN A 344 16.92 5.04 3.92
CA ASN A 344 17.09 5.90 2.75
C ASN A 344 16.75 7.36 3.06
N LYS A 345 15.69 7.62 3.83
CA LYS A 345 15.34 8.97 4.27
C LYS A 345 16.44 9.57 5.15
N ILE A 346 16.97 8.82 6.11
CA ILE A 346 18.07 9.29 6.98
C ILE A 346 19.31 9.59 6.14
N LYS A 347 19.72 8.67 5.26
CA LYS A 347 20.84 8.86 4.33
C LYS A 347 20.65 10.11 3.47
N SER A 348 19.46 10.30 2.90
CA SER A 348 19.14 11.47 2.08
C SER A 348 19.21 12.78 2.87
N ILE A 349 18.72 12.81 4.11
CA ILE A 349 18.80 14.00 4.98
C ILE A 349 20.27 14.33 5.29
N VAL A 350 21.08 13.31 5.64
CA VAL A 350 22.51 13.50 5.92
C VAL A 350 23.25 14.00 4.68
N ALA A 351 23.01 13.38 3.52
CA ALA A 351 23.60 13.80 2.24
C ALA A 351 23.20 15.24 1.87
N THR A 352 21.93 15.61 2.09
CA THR A 352 21.45 16.97 1.83
C THR A 352 22.13 17.99 2.74
N LYS A 353 22.27 17.69 4.04
CA LYS A 353 22.97 18.55 5.00
C LYS A 353 24.46 18.70 4.64
N GLN A 354 25.11 17.61 4.25
CA GLN A 354 26.51 17.63 3.82
C GLN A 354 26.69 18.47 2.54
N ARG A 355 25.82 18.27 1.53
CA ARG A 355 25.83 19.08 0.31
C ARG A 355 25.60 20.56 0.60
N GLN A 356 24.67 20.90 1.48
CA GLN A 356 24.43 22.29 1.89
C GLN A 356 25.65 22.90 2.60
N LYS A 357 26.38 22.11 3.39
CA LYS A 357 27.62 22.55 4.03
C LYS A 357 28.72 22.83 3.00
N GLU A 358 28.90 21.93 2.03
CA GLU A 358 29.85 22.12 0.93
C GLU A 358 29.50 23.36 0.09
N GLN A 359 28.23 23.53 -0.27
CA GLN A 359 27.74 24.71 -0.98
C GLN A 359 27.98 26.00 -0.20
N ALA A 360 27.78 26.00 1.12
CA ALA A 360 28.07 27.17 1.95
C ALA A 360 29.56 27.55 1.93
N ILE A 361 30.45 26.56 2.04
CA ILE A 361 31.91 26.78 1.95
C ILE A 361 32.29 27.33 0.56
N GLU A 362 31.72 26.77 -0.51
CA GLU A 362 31.97 27.26 -1.88
C GLU A 362 31.42 28.67 -2.10
N ILE A 363 30.25 29.00 -1.55
CA ILE A 363 29.71 30.37 -1.56
C ILE A 363 30.69 31.33 -0.90
N ASP A 364 31.20 31.00 0.29
CA ASP A 364 32.16 31.84 1.00
C ASP A 364 33.45 32.04 0.18
N ASN A 365 33.97 30.98 -0.45
CA ASN A 365 35.13 31.07 -1.33
C ASN A 365 34.87 31.95 -2.56
N MET A 366 33.74 31.77 -3.24
CA MET A 366 33.37 32.58 -4.40
C MET A 366 33.23 34.06 -4.04
N PHE A 367 32.67 34.37 -2.86
CA PHE A 367 32.63 35.74 -2.38
C PHE A 367 34.02 36.28 -2.10
N ASN A 368 34.90 35.52 -1.42
CA ASN A 368 36.28 35.94 -1.17
C ASN A 368 37.03 36.26 -2.46
N ASP A 369 36.87 35.42 -3.49
CA ASP A 369 37.42 35.67 -4.82
C ASP A 369 36.86 36.98 -5.40
N LEU A 370 35.54 37.16 -5.42
CA LEU A 370 34.91 38.38 -5.94
C LEU A 370 35.32 39.63 -5.17
N TYR A 371 35.49 39.55 -3.84
CA TYR A 371 36.03 40.64 -3.02
C TYR A 371 37.47 40.97 -3.41
N SER A 372 38.30 39.97 -3.74
CA SER A 372 39.69 40.18 -4.14
C SER A 372 39.85 41.01 -5.42
N ILE A 373 38.85 41.02 -6.30
CA ILE A 373 38.83 41.85 -7.52
C ILE A 373 38.06 43.17 -7.35
N GLY A 374 37.69 43.54 -6.11
CA GLY A 374 37.08 44.84 -5.80
C GLY A 374 35.55 44.84 -5.71
N MET A 375 34.90 43.68 -5.49
CA MET A 375 33.47 43.66 -5.18
C MET A 375 33.20 44.38 -3.85
N ASN A 376 32.10 45.12 -3.78
CA ASN A 376 31.61 45.78 -2.57
C ASN A 376 30.19 45.30 -2.23
N LYS A 377 29.86 45.23 -0.94
CA LYS A 377 28.51 44.90 -0.46
C LYS A 377 27.80 46.13 0.10
N LYS A 378 26.48 46.19 -0.11
CA LYS A 378 25.57 47.14 0.54
C LYS A 378 24.38 46.39 1.11
N GLU A 379 24.19 46.51 2.42
CA GLU A 379 23.14 45.84 3.16
C GLU A 379 21.95 46.78 3.36
N TYR A 380 20.75 46.29 3.04
CA TYR A 380 19.46 46.89 3.31
C TYR A 380 18.69 45.97 4.26
N SER A 381 17.58 46.44 4.82
CA SER A 381 16.79 45.71 5.83
C SER A 381 16.40 44.28 5.43
N ASP A 382 16.13 44.06 4.15
CA ASP A 382 15.58 42.82 3.59
C ASP A 382 16.35 42.33 2.36
N LEU A 383 17.42 43.02 1.97
CA LEU A 383 18.16 42.80 0.73
C LEU A 383 19.64 43.12 0.90
N VAL A 384 20.50 42.25 0.38
CA VAL A 384 21.94 42.52 0.23
C VAL A 384 22.24 42.67 -1.26
N VAL A 385 22.95 43.73 -1.64
CA VAL A 385 23.35 44.02 -3.02
C VAL A 385 24.87 44.05 -3.11
N TYR A 386 25.42 43.33 -4.10
CA TYR A 386 26.84 43.27 -4.40
C TYR A 386 27.12 43.97 -5.73
N THR A 387 28.12 44.84 -5.72
CA THR A 387 28.52 45.65 -6.87
C THR A 387 30.00 45.49 -7.17
N LEU A 388 30.37 45.46 -8.45
CA LEU A 388 31.75 45.46 -8.93
C LEU A 388 31.91 46.58 -9.97
N ASN A 389 32.93 47.44 -9.82
CA ASN A 389 33.12 48.63 -10.67
C ASN A 389 31.89 49.55 -10.76
N GLY A 390 31.08 49.63 -9.70
CA GLY A 390 29.84 50.42 -9.64
C GLY A 390 28.61 49.75 -10.28
N GLU A 391 28.77 48.60 -10.93
CA GLU A 391 27.66 47.83 -11.49
C GLU A 391 27.18 46.74 -10.53
N LYS A 392 25.86 46.52 -10.45
CA LYS A 392 25.27 45.44 -9.68
C LYS A 392 25.56 44.09 -10.34
N ILE A 393 26.18 43.17 -9.60
CA ILE A 393 26.51 41.82 -10.09
C ILE A 393 25.69 40.72 -9.41
N TYR A 394 25.26 40.92 -8.16
CA TYR A 394 24.46 39.93 -7.43
C TYR A 394 23.62 40.60 -6.35
N SER A 395 22.49 40.00 -5.97
CA SER A 395 21.72 40.43 -4.80
C SER A 395 20.83 39.32 -4.29
N TRP A 396 20.63 39.25 -2.98
CA TRP A 396 19.74 38.27 -2.37
C TRP A 396 18.98 38.86 -1.18
N SER A 397 17.79 38.33 -0.93
CA SER A 397 16.92 38.74 0.18
C SER A 397 16.96 37.75 1.34
N SER A 398 16.64 38.25 2.53
CA SER A 398 16.45 37.43 3.74
C SER A 398 15.66 36.14 3.44
N GLY A 399 16.20 34.98 3.83
CA GLY A 399 15.55 33.68 3.65
C GLY A 399 15.83 32.97 2.32
N ILE A 400 16.80 33.41 1.52
CA ILE A 400 17.23 32.67 0.33
C ILE A 400 17.73 31.26 0.70
N ALA A 401 17.32 30.25 -0.08
CA ALA A 401 17.81 28.89 0.09
C ALA A 401 19.29 28.80 -0.38
N ILE A 402 20.13 28.09 0.38
CA ILE A 402 21.57 27.90 0.08
C ILE A 402 21.80 27.44 -1.37
N GLU A 403 21.01 26.47 -1.85
CA GLU A 403 21.15 25.96 -3.22
C GLU A 403 20.89 27.03 -4.28
N LYS A 404 19.89 27.89 -4.06
CA LYS A 404 19.58 28.99 -4.98
C LYS A 404 20.72 30.00 -4.99
N MET A 405 21.20 30.39 -3.82
CA MET A 405 22.34 31.29 -3.66
C MET A 405 23.60 30.73 -4.32
N TYR A 406 23.88 29.44 -4.13
CA TYR A 406 25.01 28.76 -4.75
C TYR A 406 24.97 28.85 -6.27
N ASN A 407 23.85 28.46 -6.89
CA ASN A 407 23.71 28.45 -8.35
C ASN A 407 23.82 29.86 -8.95
N GLU A 408 23.12 30.84 -8.35
CA GLU A 408 23.16 32.23 -8.84
C GLU A 408 24.57 32.84 -8.67
N LEU A 409 25.24 32.58 -7.56
CA LEU A 409 26.59 33.10 -7.32
C LEU A 409 27.63 32.40 -8.21
N LEU A 410 27.46 31.11 -8.50
CA LEU A 410 28.33 30.36 -9.41
C LEU A 410 28.32 30.93 -10.83
N GLU A 411 27.16 31.34 -11.32
CA GLU A 411 27.03 32.01 -12.62
C GLU A 411 27.77 33.36 -12.63
N VAL A 412 27.61 34.16 -11.57
CA VAL A 412 28.31 35.45 -11.41
C VAL A 412 29.82 35.24 -11.32
N HIS A 413 30.27 34.34 -10.46
CA HIS A 413 31.68 34.01 -10.29
C HIS A 413 32.30 33.54 -11.61
N SER A 414 31.67 32.60 -12.31
CA SER A 414 32.14 32.09 -13.61
C SER A 414 32.26 33.18 -14.68
N LYS A 415 31.34 34.16 -14.67
CA LYS A 415 31.39 35.31 -15.59
C LYS A 415 32.62 36.19 -15.37
N HIS A 416 33.07 36.33 -14.13
CA HIS A 416 34.17 37.22 -13.74
C HIS A 416 35.53 36.52 -13.60
N PHE A 417 35.54 35.20 -13.37
CA PHE A 417 36.75 34.40 -13.14
C PHE A 417 37.03 33.34 -14.20
N LYS A 418 36.34 33.36 -15.36
CA LYS A 418 36.48 32.42 -16.50
C LYS A 418 37.61 31.41 -16.33
N LYS A 419 37.27 30.19 -15.92
CA LYS A 419 38.21 29.06 -15.93
C LYS A 419 38.85 29.04 -17.34
N PRO A 420 40.18 29.15 -17.51
CA PRO A 420 40.78 28.94 -18.81
C PRO A 420 40.33 27.57 -19.29
N ALA A 421 39.81 27.50 -20.52
CA ALA A 421 39.51 26.23 -21.14
C ALA A 421 40.80 25.40 -21.07
N THR A 422 40.78 24.30 -20.31
CA THR A 422 41.83 23.30 -20.33
C THR A 422 41.92 22.79 -21.76
N ALA A 423 42.99 23.17 -22.45
CA ALA A 423 43.44 22.60 -23.71
C ALA A 423 44.19 21.29 -23.46
#